data_AF-A0A4Z0GW34-F1
#
_entry.id   AF-A0A4Z0GW34-F1
#
_cell.length_a   1.000
_cell.length_b   1.000
_cell.length_c   1.000
_cell.angle_alpha   90.00
_cell.angle_beta   90.00
_cell.angle_gamma   90.00
#
_symmetry.space_group_name_H-M   'P 1'
#
loop_
_entity.id
_entity.type
_entity.pdbx_description
1 polymer ?
#
loop_
_entity_poly.entity_id
_entity_poly.type
_entity_poly.pdbx_seq_one_letter_code
_entity_poly.pdbx_strand_id
1 'polypeptide(L)'
;MKSFPLFLLMFTVIVSWAIGFYFISIINTPTIIIPLVNDYLWMNEYKGFLGLPILFSLTTVPAVLYFFRKRDRLKKTWYTAFSASQLIWIATIAAQLKIIAFNLGICH
;
A
#
# COMPACT_ATOMS: atom_id res chain seq x y z
N MET A 1 -18.90 3.43 -16.67
CA MET A 1 -18.05 4.46 -16.03
C MET A 1 -16.59 4.19 -16.36
N LYS A 2 -16.00 4.87 -17.37
CA LYS A 2 -14.66 4.53 -17.91
C LYS A 2 -13.48 4.90 -16.99
N SER A 3 -13.70 5.74 -15.98
CA SER A 3 -12.69 6.24 -15.03
C SER A 3 -12.74 5.59 -13.65
N PHE A 4 -13.80 4.85 -13.34
CA PHE A 4 -14.02 4.25 -12.01
C PHE A 4 -12.82 3.40 -11.51
N PRO A 5 -12.17 2.55 -12.32
CA PRO A 5 -11.01 1.80 -11.85
C PRO A 5 -9.87 2.71 -11.38
N LEU A 6 -9.63 3.82 -12.09
CA LEU A 6 -8.54 4.74 -11.74
C LEU A 6 -8.84 5.48 -10.42
N PHE A 7 -10.09 5.86 -10.19
CA PHE A 7 -10.52 6.42 -8.91
C PHE A 7 -10.35 5.42 -7.77
N LEU A 8 -10.73 4.16 -7.98
CA LEU A 8 -10.59 3.12 -6.96
C LEU A 8 -9.14 2.88 -6.57
N LEU A 9 -8.22 2.87 -7.55
CA LEU A 9 -6.79 2.75 -7.28
C LEU A 9 -6.26 3.97 -6.52
N MET A 10 -6.63 5.17 -6.95
CA MET A 10 -6.19 6.39 -6.27
C MET A 10 -6.67 6.43 -4.82
N PHE A 11 -7.89 5.98 -4.57
CA PHE A 11 -8.43 5.87 -3.23
C PHE A 11 -7.58 4.94 -2.35
N THR A 12 -7.21 3.74 -2.82
CA THR A 12 -6.40 2.81 -2.03
C THR A 12 -4.98 3.32 -1.79
N VAL A 13 -4.37 3.98 -2.78
CA VAL A 13 -3.08 4.68 -2.62
C VAL A 13 -3.19 5.70 -1.48
N ILE A 14 -4.17 6.61 -1.57
CA ILE A 14 -4.36 7.68 -0.57
C ILE A 14 -4.60 7.11 0.82
N VAL A 15 -5.44 6.07 0.94
CA VAL A 15 -5.71 5.40 2.22
C VAL A 15 -4.44 4.82 2.82
N SER A 16 -3.62 4.12 2.03
CA SER A 16 -2.36 3.53 2.51
C SER A 16 -1.37 4.59 3.01
N TRP A 17 -1.26 5.71 2.29
CA TRP A 17 -0.42 6.83 2.71
C TRP A 17 -0.98 7.52 3.97
N ALA A 18 -2.28 7.74 4.04
CA ALA A 18 -2.94 8.35 5.20
C ALA A 18 -2.75 7.49 6.46
N ILE A 19 -2.91 6.17 6.35
CA ILE A 19 -2.63 5.23 7.44
C ILE A 19 -1.17 5.34 7.88
N GLY A 20 -0.24 5.29 6.93
CA GLY A 20 1.20 5.35 7.24
C GLY A 20 1.59 6.62 7.99
N PHE A 21 1.19 7.80 7.50
CA PHE A 21 1.50 9.08 8.16
C PHE A 21 0.80 9.22 9.51
N TYR A 22 -0.47 8.83 9.61
CA TYR A 22 -1.22 8.91 10.86
C TYR A 22 -0.56 8.09 11.96
N PHE A 23 -0.16 6.85 11.67
CA PHE A 23 0.46 6.00 12.69
C PHE A 23 1.90 6.39 13.02
N ILE A 24 2.67 6.93 12.08
CA ILE A 24 3.95 7.57 12.40
C ILE A 24 3.74 8.73 13.39
N SER A 25 2.67 9.51 13.24
CA SER A 25 2.41 10.63 14.16
C SER A 25 1.94 10.23 15.57
N ILE A 26 1.42 9.01 15.72
CA ILE A 26 0.85 8.52 16.98
C ILE A 26 1.83 7.62 17.72
N ILE A 27 2.45 6.70 16.98
CA ILE A 27 3.45 5.78 17.50
C ILE A 27 4.75 6.58 17.56
N ASN A 28 4.89 7.45 18.57
CA ASN A 28 6.08 8.25 18.84
C ASN A 28 7.26 7.40 19.36
N THR A 29 7.47 6.21 18.77
CA THR A 29 8.59 5.33 19.10
C THR A 29 9.52 5.26 17.90
N PRO A 30 10.83 5.50 18.09
CA PRO A 30 11.79 5.56 16.98
C PRO A 30 11.94 4.21 16.25
N THR A 31 11.48 3.13 16.88
CA THR A 31 11.46 1.77 16.36
C THR A 31 10.06 1.17 16.51
N ILE A 32 9.69 0.38 15.51
CA ILE A 32 8.48 -0.44 15.46
C ILE A 32 8.86 -1.89 15.21
N ILE A 33 7.99 -2.80 15.63
CA ILE A 33 8.14 -4.24 15.44
C ILE A 33 7.30 -4.69 14.26
N ILE A 34 7.92 -5.35 13.29
CA ILE A 34 7.23 -5.95 12.14
C ILE A 34 7.15 -7.45 12.39
N PRO A 35 5.94 -8.01 12.61
CA PRO A 35 5.77 -9.45 12.83
C PRO A 35 5.89 -10.22 11.50
N LEU A 36 6.92 -11.06 11.41
CA LEU A 36 7.07 -12.05 10.35
C LEU A 36 6.34 -13.35 10.73
N VAL A 37 6.48 -14.39 9.92
CA VAL A 37 5.82 -15.69 10.18
C VAL A 37 6.42 -16.39 11.41
N ASN A 38 7.75 -16.33 11.58
CA ASN A 38 8.47 -17.03 12.66
C ASN A 38 9.43 -16.12 13.45
N ASP A 39 9.42 -14.81 13.19
CA ASP A 39 10.40 -13.88 13.76
C ASP A 39 9.85 -12.44 13.80
N TYR A 40 10.64 -11.51 14.33
CA TYR A 40 10.32 -10.09 14.46
C TYR A 40 11.45 -9.23 13.91
N LEU A 41 11.09 -8.25 13.08
CA LEU A 41 12.03 -7.24 12.61
C LEU A 41 11.81 -5.92 13.35
N TRP A 42 12.86 -5.40 13.96
CA TRP A 42 12.89 -4.07 14.52
C TRP A 42 13.31 -3.10 13.44
N MET A 43 12.46 -2.12 13.13
CA MET A 43 12.74 -1.17 12.07
C MET A 43 12.28 0.22 12.45
N ASN A 44 12.88 1.24 11.85
CA ASN A 44 12.40 2.61 11.98
C ASN A 44 10.97 2.74 11.43
N GLU A 45 10.15 3.52 12.12
CA GLU A 45 8.74 3.78 11.81
C GLU A 45 8.49 4.19 10.34
N TYR A 46 9.33 5.08 9.78
CA TYR A 46 9.18 5.54 8.40
C TYR A 46 9.37 4.40 7.42
N LYS A 47 10.40 3.58 7.64
CA LYS A 47 10.66 2.43 6.78
C LYS A 47 9.57 1.37 6.90
N GLY A 48 9.07 1.10 8.11
CA GLY A 48 8.04 0.08 8.31
C GLY A 48 6.65 0.47 7.84
N PHE A 49 6.25 1.74 7.98
CA PHE A 49 4.93 2.19 7.55
C PHE A 49 4.89 2.75 6.12
N LEU A 50 5.95 3.42 5.66
CA LEU A 50 5.95 4.10 4.34
C LEU A 50 6.84 3.43 3.30
N GLY A 51 7.70 2.48 3.66
CA GLY A 51 8.59 1.80 2.70
C GLY A 51 7.85 1.14 1.53
N LEU A 52 6.85 0.31 1.81
CA LEU A 52 6.02 -0.33 0.78
C LEU A 52 5.16 0.68 0.00
N PRO A 53 4.43 1.62 0.64
CA PRO A 53 3.72 2.68 -0.08
C PRO A 53 4.59 3.48 -1.03
N ILE A 54 5.81 3.85 -0.64
CA ILE A 54 6.76 4.58 -1.50
C ILE A 54 7.13 3.72 -2.71
N LEU A 55 7.59 2.48 -2.47
CA LEU A 55 8.04 1.57 -3.53
C LEU A 55 6.93 1.26 -4.54
N PHE A 56 5.72 1.00 -4.05
CA PHE A 56 4.58 0.73 -4.92
C PHE A 56 4.01 1.97 -5.57
N SER A 57 4.08 3.16 -4.96
CA SER A 57 3.69 4.41 -5.64
C SER A 57 4.59 4.67 -6.84
N LEU A 58 5.90 4.49 -6.69
CA LEU A 58 6.88 4.72 -7.76
C LEU A 58 6.73 3.75 -8.93
N THR A 59 6.18 2.54 -8.70
CA THR A 59 6.06 1.51 -9.73
C THR A 59 4.64 1.39 -10.28
N THR A 60 3.62 1.29 -9.41
CA THR A 60 2.24 1.04 -9.82
C THR A 60 1.57 2.28 -10.44
N VAL A 61 1.85 3.49 -9.94
CA VAL A 61 1.20 4.72 -10.46
C VAL A 61 1.63 4.99 -11.91
N PRO A 62 2.93 5.01 -12.27
CA PRO A 62 3.34 5.20 -13.67
C PRO A 62 2.85 4.07 -14.58
N ALA A 63 2.91 2.82 -14.12
CA ALA A 63 2.45 1.66 -14.89
C ALA A 63 0.95 1.77 -15.22
N VAL A 64 0.11 2.07 -14.23
CA VAL A 64 -1.33 2.21 -14.42
C VAL A 64 -1.64 3.41 -15.33
N LEU A 65 -0.97 4.55 -15.14
CA LEU A 65 -1.16 5.71 -16.02
C LEU A 65 -0.82 5.38 -17.48
N TYR A 66 0.26 4.64 -17.72
CA TYR A 66 0.64 4.19 -19.06
C TYR A 66 -0.41 3.26 -19.69
N PHE A 67 -0.87 2.24 -18.96
CA PHE A 67 -1.89 1.33 -19.49
C PHE A 67 -3.25 2.00 -19.66
N PHE A 68 -3.60 2.98 -18.82
CA PHE A 68 -4.83 3.76 -18.95
C PHE A 68 -4.86 4.55 -20.26
N ARG A 69 -3.74 5.16 -20.66
CA ARG A 69 -3.63 5.86 -21.95
C ARG A 69 -3.83 4.92 -23.15
N LYS A 70 -3.45 3.64 -23.03
CA LYS A 70 -3.59 2.64 -24.10
C LYS A 70 -4.82 1.73 -23.95
N ARG A 71 -5.72 2.03 -23.01
CA ARG A 71 -6.83 1.15 -22.61
C ARG A 71 -7.75 0.73 -23.75
N ASP A 72 -7.99 1.60 -24.74
CA ASP A 72 -8.91 1.30 -25.83
C ASP A 72 -8.35 0.24 -26.80
N ARG A 73 -7.01 0.16 -26.91
CA ARG A 73 -6.30 -0.86 -27.71
C ARG A 73 -5.93 -2.10 -26.90
N LEU A 74 -5.70 -1.95 -25.58
CA LEU A 74 -5.18 -3.00 -24.70
C LEU A 74 -6.15 -3.31 -23.54
N LYS A 75 -7.44 -3.50 -23.84
CA LYS A 75 -8.48 -3.66 -22.81
C LYS A 75 -8.19 -4.78 -21.81
N LYS A 76 -7.81 -5.97 -22.28
CA LYS A 76 -7.51 -7.13 -21.42
C LYS A 76 -6.33 -6.83 -20.49
N THR A 77 -5.23 -6.34 -21.06
CA THR A 77 -4.01 -5.97 -20.31
C THR A 77 -4.28 -4.86 -19.29
N TRP A 78 -5.11 -3.87 -19.65
CA TRP A 78 -5.54 -2.81 -18.73
C TRP A 78 -6.22 -3.37 -17.48
N TYR A 79 -7.21 -4.25 -17.64
CA TYR A 79 -7.91 -4.82 -16.48
C TYR A 79 -6.99 -5.73 -15.65
N THR A 80 -6.10 -6.50 -16.27
CA THR A 80 -5.11 -7.30 -15.54
C THR A 80 -4.15 -6.42 -14.74
N ALA A 81 -3.60 -5.37 -15.34
CA ALA A 81 -2.69 -4.44 -14.68
C ALA A 81 -3.38 -3.69 -13.53
N PHE A 82 -4.63 -3.27 -13.74
CA PHE A 82 -5.45 -2.63 -12.71
C PHE A 82 -5.70 -3.58 -11.53
N SER A 83 -6.20 -4.79 -11.78
CA SER A 83 -6.49 -5.76 -10.72
C SER A 83 -5.23 -6.16 -9.95
N ALA A 84 -4.10 -6.37 -10.63
CA ALA A 84 -2.83 -6.64 -9.97
C ALA A 84 -2.39 -5.48 -9.08
N SER A 85 -2.48 -4.24 -9.57
CA SER A 85 -2.15 -3.06 -8.79
C SER A 85 -3.06 -2.93 -7.57
N GLN A 86 -4.35 -3.21 -7.73
CA GLN A 86 -5.31 -3.16 -6.63
C GLN A 86 -5.01 -4.19 -5.54
N LEU A 87 -4.65 -5.43 -5.93
CA LEU A 87 -4.24 -6.47 -4.98
C LEU A 87 -2.98 -6.07 -4.20
N ILE A 88 -2.00 -5.46 -4.87
CA ILE A 88 -0.79 -4.95 -4.23
C ILE A 88 -1.13 -3.90 -3.17
N TRP A 89 -2.00 -2.94 -3.51
CA TRP A 89 -2.39 -1.89 -2.57
C TRP A 89 -3.21 -2.42 -1.39
N ILE A 90 -4.13 -3.35 -1.62
CA ILE A 90 -4.88 -4.01 -0.53
C ILE A 90 -3.92 -4.78 0.39
N ALA A 91 -2.97 -5.53 -0.17
CA ALA A 91 -1.96 -6.26 0.61
C ALA A 91 -1.06 -5.31 1.42
N THR A 92 -0.71 -4.16 0.85
CA THR A 92 0.09 -3.12 1.52
C THR A 92 -0.66 -2.55 2.72
N ILE A 93 -1.94 -2.19 2.55
CA ILE A 93 -2.79 -1.71 3.64
C ILE A 93 -2.93 -2.79 4.72
N ALA A 94 -3.18 -4.04 4.34
CA ALA A 94 -3.29 -5.15 5.28
C ALA A 94 -1.99 -5.36 6.08
N ALA A 95 -0.83 -5.24 5.42
CA ALA A 95 0.47 -5.31 6.10
C ALA A 95 0.68 -4.15 7.08
N GLN A 96 0.35 -2.91 6.68
CA GLN A 96 0.40 -1.75 7.59
C GLN A 96 -0.50 -1.98 8.81
N LEU A 97 -1.74 -2.40 8.61
CA LEU A 97 -2.69 -2.68 9.69
C LEU A 97 -2.21 -3.80 10.62
N LYS A 98 -1.58 -4.85 10.09
CA LYS A 98 -0.98 -5.91 10.90
C LYS A 98 0.15 -5.37 11.79
N ILE A 99 1.05 -4.56 11.22
CA ILE A 99 2.14 -3.93 11.97
C ILE A 99 1.55 -3.03 13.06
N ILE A 100 0.56 -2.22 12.74
CA ILE A 100 -0.13 -1.33 13.69
C ILE A 100 -0.74 -2.14 14.83
N ALA A 101 -1.55 -3.16 14.51
CA ALA A 101 -2.22 -3.97 15.52
C ALA A 101 -1.23 -4.64 16.48
N PHE A 102 -0.08 -5.09 15.96
CA PHE A 102 0.98 -5.68 16.77
C PHE A 102 1.65 -4.64 17.69
N ASN A 103 2.02 -3.47 17.17
CA ASN A 103 2.66 -2.41 17.97
C ASN A 103 1.70 -1.75 18.98
N LEU A 104 0.39 -1.81 18.76
CA LEU A 104 -0.63 -1.40 19.72
C LEU A 104 -0.98 -2.48 20.74
N GLY A 105 -0.41 -3.69 20.64
CA GLY A 105 -0.72 -4.82 21.54
C GLY A 105 -2.11 -5.42 21.35
N ILE A 106 -2.75 -5.19 20.20
CA ILE A 106 -4.09 -5.72 19.87
C ILE A 106 -3.98 -7.18 19.38
N CYS A 107 -2.88 -7.51 18.72
CA CYS A 107 -2.61 -8.83 18.14
C CYS A 107 -1.19 -9.24 18.55
N HIS A 108 -1.06 -10.46 19.08
CA HIS A 108 0.21 -11.12 19.37
C HIS A 108 0.34 -12.37 18.50
#